data_AF-A0A151TNW2-F1
#
_entry.id   AF-A0A151TNW2-F1
#
_cell.length_a   1.000
_cell.length_b   1.000
_cell.length_c   1.000
_cell.angle_alpha   90.00
_cell.angle_beta   90.00
_cell.angle_gamma   90.00
#
_symmetry.space_group_name_H-M   'P 1'
#
loop_
_entity.id
_entity.type
_entity.pdbx_description
1 polymer ?
#
loop_
_entity_poly.entity_id
_entity_poly.type
_entity_poly.pdbx_seq_one_letter_code
_entity_poly.pdbx_strand_id
1 'polypeptide(L)' 'MKETETIKQYSDKLLSNANKVRLLGTQFFDSRIVEKIPVTIPERYEVSIAALENTKDLSKITLAKVLHVLQAL' A
#
# COMPACT_ATOMS: atom_id res chain seq x y z
N MET A 1 -6.24 -6.80 3.40
CA MET A 1 -5.31 -7.61 4.19
C MET A 1 -6.11 -8.36 5.24
N LYS A 2 -5.77 -9.60 5.55
CA LYS A 2 -6.43 -10.33 6.65
C LYS A 2 -5.76 -10.01 7.98
N GLU A 3 -6.45 -10.20 9.10
CA GLU A 3 -5.87 -9.99 10.42
C GLU A 3 -4.58 -10.81 10.63
N THR A 4 -4.54 -12.04 10.12
CA THR A 4 -3.39 -12.96 10.26
C THR A 4 -2.34 -12.83 9.15
N GLU A 5 -2.56 -11.97 8.16
CA GLU A 5 -1.62 -11.75 7.07
C GLU A 5 -0.47 -10.85 7.53
N THR A 6 0.75 -11.16 7.12
CA THR A 6 1.90 -10.27 7.33
C THR A 6 1.93 -9.16 6.27
N ILE A 7 2.57 -8.03 6.57
CA ILE A 7 2.70 -6.93 5.61
C ILE A 7 3.40 -7.37 4.32
N LYS A 8 4.41 -8.24 4.41
CA LYS A 8 5.09 -8.79 3.23
C LYS A 8 4.12 -9.59 2.34
N GLN A 9 3.37 -10.52 2.92
CA GLN A 9 2.38 -11.32 2.18
C GLN A 9 1.31 -10.45 1.52
N TYR A 10 0.81 -9.45 2.23
CA TYR A 10 -0.13 -8.48 1.71
C TYR A 10 0.46 -7.69 0.52
N SER A 11 1.68 -7.15 0.69
CA SER A 11 2.36 -6.33 -0.32
C SER A 11 2.67 -7.13 -1.58
N ASP A 12 3.16 -8.36 -1.44
CA ASP A 12 3.45 -9.28 -2.55
C ASP A 12 2.17 -9.57 -3.35
N LYS A 13 1.05 -9.84 -2.67
CA LYS A 13 -0.25 -10.08 -3.31
C LYS A 13 -0.79 -8.83 -4.01
N LEU A 14 -0.68 -7.67 -3.37
CA LEU A 14 -1.13 -6.39 -3.92
C LEU A 14 -0.38 -6.06 -5.21
N LEU A 15 0.95 -6.17 -5.21
CA LEU A 15 1.80 -5.94 -6.38
C LEU A 15 1.56 -6.97 -7.48
N SER A 16 1.38 -8.25 -7.14
CA SER A 16 1.03 -9.30 -8.11
C SER A 16 -0.26 -8.97 -8.85
N ASN A 17 -1.29 -8.52 -8.13
CA ASN A 17 -2.57 -8.13 -8.73
C ASN A 17 -2.44 -6.88 -9.61
N ALA A 18 -1.74 -5.84 -9.12
CA ALA A 18 -1.47 -4.64 -9.91
C ALA A 18 -0.75 -4.96 -11.22
N ASN A 19 0.25 -5.84 -11.16
CA ASN A 19 0.99 -6.26 -12.35
C ASN A 19 0.13 -7.05 -13.33
N LYS A 20 -0.77 -7.93 -12.86
CA LYS A 20 -1.74 -8.60 -13.73
C LYS A 20 -2.65 -7.60 -14.46
N VAL A 21 -3.15 -6.58 -13.76
CA VAL A 21 -3.98 -5.53 -14.40
C VAL A 21 -3.19 -4.77 -15.47
N ARG A 22 -1.93 -4.43 -15.19
CA ARG A 22 -1.04 -3.77 -16.17
C ARG A 22 -0.77 -4.65 -17.41
N LEU A 23 -0.57 -5.95 -17.20
CA LEU A 23 -0.37 -6.92 -18.28
C LEU A 23 -1.58 -7.04 -19.20
N LEU A 24 -2.79 -6.77 -18.70
CA LEU A 24 -4.02 -6.71 -19.50
C LEU A 24 -4.13 -5.42 -20.35
N GLY A 25 -3.06 -4.61 -20.43
CA GLY A 25 -3.04 -3.35 -21.19
C GLY A 25 -3.80 -2.21 -20.51
N THR A 26 -4.23 -2.37 -19.26
CA THR A 26 -4.91 -1.32 -18.51
C THR A 26 -3.89 -0.42 -17.83
N GLN A 27 -4.02 0.89 -18.02
CA GLN A 27 -3.22 1.86 -17.29
C GLN A 27 -3.57 1.83 -15.80
N PHE A 28 -2.64 1.33 -14.98
CA PHE A 28 -2.84 1.14 -13.55
C PHE A 28 -1.68 1.76 -12.76
N PHE A 29 -1.92 2.99 -12.30
CA PHE A 29 -0.92 3.81 -11.61
C PHE A 29 -0.70 3.39 -10.17
N ASP A 30 0.52 3.60 -9.68
CA ASP A 30 0.88 3.36 -8.28
C ASP A 30 0.07 4.24 -7.31
N SER A 31 -0.37 5.43 -7.71
CA SER A 31 -1.23 6.30 -6.89
C SER A 31 -2.53 5.60 -6.48
N ARG A 32 -3.15 4.85 -7.40
CA ARG A 32 -4.35 4.05 -7.08
C ARG A 32 -4.07 2.95 -6.06
N ILE A 33 -2.84 2.42 -6.02
CA ILE A 33 -2.44 1.41 -5.05
C ILE A 33 -2.29 2.08 -3.68
N VAL A 34 -1.57 3.20 -3.63
CA VAL A 34 -1.37 3.99 -2.40
C VAL A 34 -2.71 4.39 -1.77
N GLU A 35 -3.65 4.90 -2.56
CA GLU A 35 -5.01 5.26 -2.09
C GLU A 35 -5.80 4.08 -1.52
N LYS A 36 -5.50 2.84 -1.92
CA LYS A 36 -6.20 1.64 -1.45
C LYS A 36 -5.57 0.99 -0.22
N ILE A 37 -4.33 1.34 0.12
CA ILE A 37 -3.65 0.78 1.28
C ILE A 37 -4.41 1.09 2.59
N PRO A 38 -4.76 2.35 2.90
CA PRO A 38 -5.50 2.69 4.13
C PRO A 38 -6.84 1.94 4.25
N VAL A 39 -7.52 1.72 3.13
CA VAL A 39 -8.83 1.05 3.08
C VAL A 39 -8.72 -0.47 3.30
N THR A 40 -7.57 -1.06 2.99
CA THR A 40 -7.42 -2.52 2.96
C THR A 40 -6.55 -3.07 4.09
N ILE A 41 -5.83 -2.22 4.82
CA ILE A 41 -5.00 -2.62 5.95
C ILE A 41 -5.85 -2.71 7.24
N PRO A 42 -5.52 -3.60 8.19
CA PRO A 42 -6.27 -3.73 9.44
C PRO A 42 -6.12 -2.51 10.37
N GLU A 43 -7.10 -2.31 11.24
CA GLU A 43 -7.17 -1.19 12.21
C GLU A 43 -5.93 -1.08 13.10
N ARG A 44 -5.27 -2.22 13.42
CA ARG A 44 -4.01 -2.21 14.21
C ARG A 44 -2.87 -1.38 13.59
N TYR A 45 -2.95 -1.06 12.30
CA TYR A 45 -1.96 -0.21 11.61
C TYR A 45 -2.46 1.23 11.39
N GLU A 46 -3.68 1.57 11.84
CA GLU A 46 -4.30 2.88 11.60
C GLU A 46 -3.45 4.03 12.10
N VAL A 47 -2.88 3.92 13.32
CA VAL A 47 -1.98 4.96 13.87
C VAL A 47 -0.75 5.16 12.98
N SER A 48 -0.20 4.09 12.42
CA SER A 48 0.99 4.16 11.56
C SER A 48 0.66 4.73 10.17
N ILE A 49 -0.53 4.43 9.64
CA ILE A 49 -1.03 5.02 8.40
C ILE A 49 -1.33 6.51 8.60
N ALA A 50 -2.01 6.88 9.68
CA ALA A 50 -2.29 8.28 10.01
C ALA A 50 -0.99 9.08 10.18
N ALA A 51 0.05 8.50 10.78
CA ALA A 51 1.37 9.13 10.85
C ALA A 51 1.98 9.35 9.46
N LEU A 52 1.80 8.40 8.54
CA LEU A 52 2.26 8.51 7.15
C LEU A 52 1.48 9.57 6.37
N GLU A 53 0.16 9.63 6.53
CA GLU A 53 -0.74 10.60 5.91
C GLU A 53 -0.48 12.03 6.39
N ASN A 54 -0.12 12.22 7.65
CA ASN A 54 0.19 13.55 8.19
C ASN A 54 1.58 14.07 7.80
N THR A 55 2.37 13.32 7.03
CA THR A 55 3.63 13.84 6.48
C THR A 55 3.34 14.85 5.37
N LYS A 56 3.95 16.05 5.42
CA LYS A 56 3.73 17.17 4.48
C LYS A 56 4.09 16.87 3.01
N ASP A 57 4.52 15.64 2.69
CA ASP A 57 5.05 15.23 1.40
C ASP A 57 4.18 14.15 0.71
N LEU A 58 2.87 14.09 0.97
CA LEU A 58 1.98 13.11 0.32
C LEU A 58 2.03 13.11 -1.21
N SER A 59 2.27 14.27 -1.83
CA SER A 59 2.44 14.37 -3.29
C SER A 59 3.74 13.73 -3.80
N LYS A 60 4.69 13.44 -2.91
CA LYS A 60 5.97 12.77 -3.19
C LYS A 60 6.03 11.35 -2.66
N ILE A 61 4.96 10.87 -2.00
CA ILE A 61 4.98 9.55 -1.40
C ILE A 61 4.89 8.50 -2.51
N THR A 62 5.99 7.78 -2.71
CA THR A 62 6.03 6.68 -3.68
C THR A 62 5.46 5.42 -3.04
N LEU A 63 4.87 4.54 -3.86
CA LEU A 63 4.42 3.23 -3.39
C LEU A 63 5.54 2.47 -2.67
N ALA A 64 6.77 2.53 -3.18
CA ALA A 64 7.94 1.92 -2.54
C ALA A 64 8.17 2.45 -1.13
N LYS A 65 8.02 3.76 -0.90
CA LYS A 65 8.15 4.36 0.44
C LYS A 65 7.07 3.88 1.39
N VAL A 66 5.81 3.84 0.93
CA VAL A 66 4.69 3.34 1.74
C VAL A 66 4.93 1.90 2.17
N LEU A 67 5.28 1.03 1.22
CA LEU A 67 5.54 -0.39 1.51
C LEU A 67 6.72 -0.58 2.45
N HIS A 68 7.79 0.20 2.29
CA HIS A 68 8.96 0.15 3.18
C HIS A 68 8.61 0.53 4.63
N VAL A 69 7.84 1.61 4.82
CA VAL A 69 7.40 2.03 6.16
C VAL A 69 6.51 0.96 6.78
N LEU A 70 5.53 0.45 6.03
CA LEU A 70 4.63 -0.59 6.53
C LEU A 70 5.37 -1.87 6.89
N GLN A 71 6.39 -2.25 6.14
CA GLN A 71 7.14 -3.48 6.39
C GLN A 71 8.07 -3.38 7.61
N ALA A 72 8.34 -2.16 8.09
CA ALA A 72 9.07 -1.91 9.33
C ALA A 72 8.18 -1.94 10.58
N LEU A 73 6.86 -2.16 10.44
CA LEU A 73 5.88 -2.32 11.53
C LEU A 73 5.66 -3.79 11.88
#